data_AF-A0A518CGE1-F1
#
_entry.id   AF-A0A518CGE1-F1
#
_cell.length_a   1.000
_cell.length_b   1.000
_cell.length_c   1.000
_cell.angle_alpha   90.00
_cell.angle_beta   90.00
_cell.angle_gamma   90.00
#
_symmetry.space_group_name_H-M   'P 1'
#
loop_
_entity.id
_entity.type
_entity.pdbx_description
1 polymer ?
#
loop_
_entity_poly.entity_id
_entity_poly.type
_entity_poly.pdbx_seq_one_letter_code
_entity_poly.pdbx_strand_id
1 'polypeptide(L)'
;MLRVFVIVVIVLVIIVIGLTILVGTSSHSGEQFSPDGFQRRRFSYLEAFGIRLTATDYFNNTGNLELDLVKKKWITSSGKKPKDKDWVVVSMLSQGSYYQSDAAILIDYLDMSKTTGAIDLDRWSQANPGYAAVMWPEIQKAAEGNMYILIPDILHHMLDLSREKNNPLPQTLLTHEDQNVPPPEDLNDKQKAAGEVQQKKLGQQSLDPFLVELYMTAGKAAQDADQTKRARFCFEQVLRLAPQSPEAQEQLDKLPVVVEEEAVQDEASDAEDSSEDEPEN
;
A
#
# COMPACT_ATOMS: atom_id res chain seq x y z
N MET A 1 21.67 34.10 -53.88
CA MET A 1 21.70 32.63 -53.66
C MET A 1 22.21 32.25 -52.28
N LEU A 2 23.41 32.69 -51.86
CA LEU A 2 23.98 32.36 -50.54
C LEU A 2 23.07 32.72 -49.34
N ARG A 3 22.43 33.90 -49.34
CA ARG A 3 21.54 34.34 -48.23
C ARG A 3 20.29 33.48 -48.07
N VAL A 4 19.71 33.01 -49.18
CA VAL A 4 18.51 32.15 -49.16
C VAL A 4 18.86 30.76 -48.64
N PHE A 5 20.00 30.22 -49.06
CA PHE A 5 20.51 28.94 -48.60
C PHE A 5 20.76 28.93 -47.07
N VAL A 6 21.38 29.98 -46.54
CA VAL A 6 21.63 30.11 -45.09
C VAL A 6 20.32 30.13 -44.30
N ILE A 7 19.30 30.86 -44.77
CA ILE A 7 17.99 30.91 -44.11
C ILE A 7 17.33 29.53 -44.10
N VAL A 8 17.37 28.81 -45.22
CA VAL A 8 16.79 27.44 -45.32
C VAL A 8 17.49 26.48 -44.36
N VAL A 9 18.82 26.54 -44.25
CA VAL A 9 19.59 25.69 -43.32
C VAL A 9 19.25 26.01 -41.87
N ILE A 10 19.15 27.29 -41.48
CA ILE A 10 18.80 27.68 -40.11
C ILE A 10 17.40 27.19 -39.74
N VAL A 11 16.42 27.35 -40.63
CA VAL A 11 15.05 26.86 -40.41
C VAL A 11 15.03 25.34 -40.24
N LEU A 12 15.79 24.61 -41.08
CA LEU A 12 15.87 23.15 -41.01
C LEU A 12 16.52 22.68 -39.71
N VAL A 13 17.57 23.37 -39.23
CA VAL A 13 18.19 23.09 -37.94
C VAL A 13 17.22 23.33 -36.79
N ILE A 14 16.47 24.43 -36.79
CA ILE A 14 15.45 24.70 -35.75
C ILE A 14 14.36 23.62 -35.75
N ILE A 15 13.91 23.18 -36.94
CA ILE A 15 12.91 22.11 -37.07
C ILE A 15 13.47 20.79 -36.53
N VAL A 16 14.70 20.42 -36.89
CA VAL A 16 15.34 19.19 -36.41
C VAL A 16 15.52 19.24 -34.89
N ILE A 17 16.03 20.36 -34.34
CA ILE A 17 16.18 20.55 -32.90
C ILE A 17 14.83 20.45 -32.20
N GLY A 18 13.80 21.13 -32.72
CA GLY A 18 12.44 21.09 -32.19
C GLY A 18 11.86 19.66 -32.20
N LEU A 19 12.05 18.92 -33.30
CA LEU A 19 11.65 17.51 -33.40
C LEU A 19 12.42 16.62 -32.40
N THR A 20 13.73 16.80 -32.23
CA THR A 20 14.50 16.03 -31.23
C THR A 20 14.09 16.33 -29.81
N ILE A 21 13.75 17.57 -29.46
CA ILE A 21 13.23 17.90 -28.13
C ILE A 21 11.87 17.22 -27.93
N LEU A 22 10.99 17.30 -28.93
CA LEU A 22 9.63 16.77 -28.83
C LEU A 22 9.59 15.23 -28.78
N VAL A 23 10.53 14.56 -29.46
CA VAL A 23 10.71 13.10 -29.38
C VAL A 23 11.48 12.68 -28.12
N GLY A 24 12.37 13.55 -27.61
CA GLY A 24 13.19 13.29 -26.44
C GLY A 24 12.48 13.52 -25.10
N THR A 25 11.37 14.27 -25.08
CA THR A 25 10.57 14.49 -23.87
C THR A 25 9.59 13.34 -23.62
N SER A 26 9.70 12.70 -22.46
CA SER A 26 8.73 11.72 -21.97
C SER A 26 7.99 12.23 -20.74
N SER A 27 6.69 11.97 -20.70
CA SER A 27 5.89 12.15 -19.49
C SER A 27 5.92 10.88 -18.66
N HIS A 28 6.17 11.04 -17.37
CA HIS A 28 6.14 10.00 -16.37
C HIS A 28 5.00 10.32 -15.43
N SER A 29 4.10 9.36 -15.22
CA SER A 29 3.03 9.52 -14.25
C SER A 29 2.72 8.18 -13.60
N GLY A 30 2.23 8.23 -12.37
CA GLY A 30 2.00 7.01 -11.63
C GLY A 30 1.33 7.23 -10.29
N GLU A 31 1.35 6.18 -9.50
CA GLU A 31 0.81 6.14 -8.16
C GLU A 31 1.85 5.59 -7.19
N GLN A 32 1.87 6.16 -6.00
CA GLN A 32 2.68 5.75 -4.87
C GLN A 32 1.80 5.51 -3.65
N PHE A 33 2.23 4.56 -2.84
CA PHE A 33 1.56 4.14 -1.62
C PHE A 33 2.55 4.14 -0.45
N SER A 34 2.10 4.59 0.70
CA SER A 34 2.83 4.51 1.96
C SER A 34 2.07 3.59 2.92
N PRO A 35 2.70 2.52 3.44
CA PRO A 35 2.10 1.66 4.47
C PRO A 35 1.72 2.44 5.74
N ASP A 36 2.40 3.55 6.04
CA ASP A 36 2.05 4.43 7.15
C ASP A 36 0.71 5.13 6.91
N GLY A 37 -0.33 4.70 7.62
CA GLY A 37 -1.69 5.21 7.47
C GLY A 37 -2.34 4.95 6.12
N PHE A 38 -1.80 4.03 5.32
CA PHE A 38 -2.29 3.68 3.96
C PHE A 38 -2.47 4.90 3.05
N GLN A 39 -1.52 5.84 3.12
CA GLN A 39 -1.57 7.06 2.33
C GLN A 39 -1.27 6.75 0.86
N ARG A 40 -1.99 7.42 -0.05
CA ARG A 40 -1.80 7.31 -1.49
C ARG A 40 -1.53 8.69 -2.09
N ARG A 41 -0.63 8.73 -3.06
CA ARG A 41 -0.42 9.91 -3.89
C ARG A 41 -0.20 9.53 -5.34
N ARG A 42 -0.70 10.35 -6.26
CA ARG A 42 -0.31 10.32 -7.67
C ARG A 42 0.86 11.25 -7.87
N PHE A 43 1.73 10.90 -8.82
CA PHE A 43 2.83 11.76 -9.22
C PHE A 43 2.87 11.96 -10.73
N SER A 44 3.43 13.09 -11.17
CA SER A 44 3.76 13.33 -12.58
C SER A 44 4.99 14.23 -12.74
N TYR A 45 5.81 13.96 -13.75
CA TYR A 45 6.92 14.83 -14.16
C TYR A 45 7.25 14.63 -15.64
N LEU A 46 8.00 15.58 -16.20
CA LEU A 46 8.60 15.46 -17.53
C LEU A 46 10.09 15.17 -17.42
N GLU A 47 10.57 14.28 -18.29
CA GLU A 47 11.98 13.93 -18.42
C GLU A 47 12.40 14.09 -19.89
N ALA A 48 13.63 14.54 -20.14
CA ALA A 48 14.24 14.48 -21.45
C ALA A 48 15.70 14.06 -21.34
N PHE A 49 16.10 13.09 -22.15
CA PHE A 49 17.48 12.57 -22.19
C PHE A 49 18.03 12.15 -20.80
N GLY A 50 17.20 11.54 -19.95
CA GLY A 50 17.59 11.14 -18.60
C GLY A 50 17.59 12.28 -17.57
N ILE A 51 17.28 13.52 -18.00
CA ILE A 51 17.25 14.69 -17.12
C ILE A 51 15.80 15.07 -16.86
N ARG A 52 15.44 15.20 -15.58
CA ARG A 52 14.13 15.68 -15.18
C ARG A 52 13.99 17.18 -15.48
N LEU A 53 12.98 17.55 -16.26
CA LEU A 53 12.74 18.93 -16.71
C LEU A 53 11.80 19.70 -15.78
N THR A 54 10.92 19.02 -15.05
CA THR A 54 9.95 19.63 -14.15
C THR A 54 10.09 19.09 -12.74
N ALA A 55 9.69 19.86 -11.74
CA ALA A 55 9.44 19.30 -10.42
C ALA A 55 8.41 18.16 -10.51
N THR A 56 8.45 17.25 -9.54
CA THR A 56 7.44 16.19 -9.43
C THR A 56 6.23 16.75 -8.73
N ASP A 57 5.12 16.82 -9.46
CA ASP A 57 3.83 17.20 -8.90
C ASP A 57 3.25 15.99 -8.16
N TYR A 58 2.77 16.20 -6.94
CA TYR A 58 2.13 15.18 -6.13
C TYR A 58 0.70 15.55 -5.77
N PHE A 59 -0.22 14.60 -5.94
CA PHE A 59 -1.64 14.76 -5.62
C PHE A 59 -2.08 13.67 -4.67
N ASN A 60 -2.59 14.04 -3.50
CA ASN A 60 -3.15 13.08 -2.56
C ASN A 60 -4.42 12.45 -3.17
N ASN A 61 -4.47 11.13 -3.22
CA ASN A 61 -5.62 10.35 -3.69
C ASN A 61 -6.00 9.23 -2.72
N THR A 62 -5.66 9.39 -1.44
CA THR A 62 -6.05 8.47 -0.36
C THR A 62 -7.57 8.33 -0.31
N GLY A 63 -8.08 7.10 -0.33
CA GLY A 63 -9.52 6.83 -0.33
C GLY A 63 -10.18 6.92 1.05
N ASN A 64 -11.52 6.87 1.06
CA ASN A 64 -12.33 6.99 2.28
C ASN A 64 -12.10 5.81 3.23
N LEU A 65 -11.99 4.59 2.69
CA LEU A 65 -11.71 3.40 3.51
C LEU A 65 -10.43 3.62 4.29
N GLU A 66 -9.34 3.98 3.61
CA GLU A 66 -8.03 4.22 4.20
C GLU A 66 -8.10 5.27 5.33
N LEU A 67 -8.81 6.39 5.10
CA LEU A 67 -9.03 7.42 6.11
C LEU A 67 -9.82 6.90 7.32
N ASP A 68 -10.84 6.08 7.08
CA ASP A 68 -11.66 5.48 8.14
C ASP A 68 -10.88 4.43 8.94
N LEU A 69 -9.99 3.64 8.31
CA LEU A 69 -9.10 2.71 9.02
C LEU A 69 -8.22 3.44 10.05
N VAL A 70 -7.64 4.58 9.67
CA VAL A 70 -6.83 5.42 10.57
C VAL A 70 -7.70 6.01 11.68
N LYS A 71 -8.85 6.60 11.32
CA LYS A 71 -9.79 7.22 12.27
C LYS A 71 -10.30 6.23 13.33
N LYS A 72 -10.58 4.99 12.92
CA LYS A 72 -11.01 3.89 13.79
C LYS A 72 -9.86 3.24 14.58
N LYS A 73 -8.61 3.64 14.30
CA LYS A 73 -7.39 3.06 14.88
C LYS A 73 -7.24 1.56 14.59
N TRP A 74 -7.73 1.12 13.45
CA TRP A 74 -7.50 -0.24 12.94
C TRP A 74 -6.16 -0.35 12.22
N ILE A 75 -5.62 0.77 11.74
CA ILE A 75 -4.22 0.89 11.35
C ILE A 75 -3.58 2.04 12.12
N THR A 76 -2.26 1.98 12.25
CA THR A 76 -1.48 3.06 12.84
C THR A 76 -1.14 4.10 11.78
N SER A 77 -1.11 5.37 12.18
CA SER A 77 -0.50 6.43 11.40
C SER A 77 0.47 7.17 12.31
N SER A 78 1.71 7.34 11.87
CA SER A 78 2.72 8.07 12.64
C SER A 78 2.36 9.55 12.86
N GLY A 79 1.37 10.06 12.10
CA GLY A 79 0.98 11.46 12.07
C GLY A 79 2.04 12.36 11.43
N LYS A 80 3.18 11.79 11.00
CA LYS A 80 4.24 12.51 10.29
C LYS A 80 4.01 12.34 8.80
N LYS A 81 4.36 13.37 8.03
CA LYS A 81 4.40 13.27 6.57
C LYS A 81 5.45 12.20 6.19
N PRO A 82 5.09 11.15 5.45
CA PRO A 82 6.04 10.13 5.03
C PRO A 82 7.16 10.74 4.19
N LYS A 83 8.40 10.29 4.40
CA LYS A 83 9.56 10.71 3.60
C LYS A 83 9.53 10.01 2.26
N ASP A 84 10.25 10.53 1.26
CA ASP A 84 10.22 9.94 -0.09
C ASP A 84 10.63 8.45 -0.15
N LYS A 85 11.51 8.00 0.75
CA LYS A 85 11.88 6.58 0.86
C LYS A 85 10.76 5.67 1.40
N ASP A 86 9.76 6.25 2.06
CA ASP A 86 8.64 5.52 2.66
C ASP A 86 7.51 5.30 1.62
N TRP A 87 7.61 5.93 0.45
CA TRP A 87 6.67 5.78 -0.66
C TRP A 87 7.09 4.66 -1.60
N VAL A 88 6.24 3.66 -1.74
CA VAL A 88 6.38 2.55 -2.68
C VAL A 88 5.66 2.90 -3.98
N VAL A 89 6.33 2.78 -5.13
CA VAL A 89 5.69 2.97 -6.44
C VAL A 89 4.74 1.80 -6.70
N VAL A 90 3.45 2.09 -6.84
CA VAL A 90 2.39 1.11 -7.13
C VAL A 90 2.32 0.86 -8.64
N SER A 91 2.23 1.94 -9.41
CA SER A 91 2.22 1.88 -10.87
C SER A 91 2.90 3.09 -11.46
N MET A 92 3.47 2.93 -12.64
CA MET A 92 4.10 4.01 -13.40
C MET A 92 3.96 3.77 -14.89
N LEU A 93 3.51 4.79 -15.61
CA LEU A 93 3.55 4.86 -17.06
C LEU A 93 4.73 5.76 -17.47
N SER A 94 5.66 5.20 -18.23
CA SER A 94 6.81 5.91 -18.78
C SER A 94 7.08 5.45 -20.21
N GLN A 95 7.11 6.39 -21.17
CA GLN A 95 7.43 6.10 -22.58
C GLN A 95 6.63 4.92 -23.19
N GLY A 96 5.35 4.80 -22.82
CA GLY A 96 4.48 3.70 -23.26
C GLY A 96 4.72 2.35 -22.58
N SER A 97 5.72 2.25 -21.70
CA SER A 97 5.92 1.12 -20.80
C SER A 97 5.12 1.31 -19.51
N TYR A 98 4.39 0.27 -19.13
CA TYR A 98 3.64 0.23 -17.87
C TYR A 98 4.35 -0.68 -16.88
N TYR A 99 4.63 -0.14 -15.70
CA TYR A 99 5.16 -0.88 -14.56
C TYR A 99 4.09 -0.93 -13.47
N GLN A 100 3.98 -2.08 -12.80
CA GLN A 100 3.10 -2.30 -11.65
C GLN A 100 3.85 -3.15 -10.63
N SER A 101 3.81 -2.76 -9.36
CA SER A 101 4.46 -3.50 -8.27
C SER A 101 3.46 -4.35 -7.49
N ASP A 102 3.98 -5.22 -6.62
CA ASP A 102 3.18 -6.05 -5.71
C ASP A 102 2.25 -5.21 -4.81
N ALA A 103 2.58 -3.94 -4.54
CA ALA A 103 1.73 -3.03 -3.76
C ALA A 103 0.35 -2.83 -4.39
N ALA A 104 0.23 -3.02 -5.70
CA ALA A 104 -1.04 -2.94 -6.39
C ALA A 104 -2.05 -3.99 -5.90
N ILE A 105 -1.59 -5.13 -5.37
CA ILE A 105 -2.48 -6.14 -4.76
C ILE A 105 -3.34 -5.49 -3.66
N LEU A 106 -2.72 -4.77 -2.72
CA LEU A 106 -3.45 -4.08 -1.65
C LEU A 106 -4.34 -2.96 -2.20
N ILE A 107 -3.82 -2.17 -3.15
CA ILE A 107 -4.58 -1.06 -3.74
C ILE A 107 -5.83 -1.57 -4.44
N ASP A 108 -5.75 -2.69 -5.17
CA ASP A 108 -6.89 -3.30 -5.84
C ASP A 108 -7.98 -3.68 -4.82
N TYR A 109 -7.63 -4.28 -3.68
CA TYR A 109 -8.61 -4.56 -2.61
C TYR A 109 -9.21 -3.30 -1.98
N LEU A 110 -8.41 -2.26 -1.76
CA LEU A 110 -8.90 -0.98 -1.22
C LEU A 110 -9.89 -0.31 -2.20
N ASP A 111 -9.62 -0.40 -3.50
CA ASP A 111 -10.46 0.17 -4.55
C ASP A 111 -11.64 -0.72 -4.98
N MET A 112 -11.64 -2.02 -4.67
CA MET A 112 -12.78 -2.94 -4.92
C MET A 112 -14.10 -2.46 -4.29
N SER A 113 -14.02 -1.66 -3.22
CA SER A 113 -15.16 -1.00 -2.59
C SER A 113 -15.94 -0.06 -3.54
N LYS A 114 -15.34 0.38 -4.65
CA LYS A 114 -15.87 1.46 -5.49
C LYS A 114 -16.60 0.99 -6.76
N THR A 115 -16.28 -0.15 -7.37
CA THR A 115 -16.67 -0.39 -8.78
C THR A 115 -16.98 -1.82 -9.21
N THR A 116 -16.57 -2.88 -8.51
CA THR A 116 -16.56 -4.24 -9.11
C THR A 116 -17.31 -5.34 -8.33
N GLY A 117 -17.98 -5.02 -7.23
CA GLY A 117 -18.99 -5.89 -6.61
C GLY A 117 -18.48 -7.21 -6.00
N ALA A 118 -17.17 -7.44 -5.92
CA ALA A 118 -16.62 -8.65 -5.33
C ALA A 118 -16.75 -8.63 -3.81
N ILE A 119 -16.19 -7.62 -3.12
CA ILE A 119 -16.26 -7.44 -1.65
C ILE A 119 -16.12 -5.93 -1.32
N ASP A 120 -17.10 -5.36 -0.62
CA ASP A 120 -17.00 -4.01 -0.05
C ASP A 120 -16.34 -4.09 1.34
N LEU A 121 -15.02 -3.84 1.37
CA LEU A 121 -14.23 -3.94 2.60
C LEU A 121 -14.53 -2.84 3.61
N ASP A 122 -15.02 -1.68 3.19
CA ASP A 122 -15.45 -0.63 4.12
C ASP A 122 -16.69 -1.09 4.87
N ARG A 123 -17.73 -1.47 4.13
CA ARG A 123 -18.96 -1.99 4.72
C ARG A 123 -18.70 -3.26 5.54
N TRP A 124 -17.85 -4.16 5.07
CA TRP A 124 -17.46 -5.36 5.82
C TRP A 124 -16.78 -4.99 7.14
N SER A 125 -15.85 -4.03 7.12
CA SER A 125 -15.11 -3.64 8.34
C SER A 125 -16.02 -2.97 9.36
N GLN A 126 -16.97 -2.16 8.90
CA GLN A 126 -17.99 -1.54 9.75
C GLN A 126 -18.94 -2.57 10.37
N ALA A 127 -19.27 -3.64 9.63
CA ALA A 127 -20.11 -4.72 10.13
C ALA A 127 -19.36 -5.75 11.00
N ASN A 128 -18.03 -5.80 10.91
CA ASN A 128 -17.17 -6.69 11.69
C ASN A 128 -16.03 -5.93 12.40
N PRO A 129 -16.35 -4.95 13.25
CA PRO A 129 -15.34 -4.06 13.82
C PRO A 129 -14.31 -4.81 14.69
N GLY A 130 -14.69 -5.93 15.31
CA GLY A 130 -13.77 -6.76 16.08
C GLY A 130 -12.79 -7.54 15.20
N TYR A 131 -13.24 -8.09 14.08
CA TYR A 131 -12.38 -8.76 13.10
C TYR A 131 -11.49 -7.77 12.35
N ALA A 132 -12.04 -6.62 11.94
CA ALA A 132 -11.31 -5.54 11.30
C ALA A 132 -10.16 -5.03 12.18
N ALA A 133 -10.40 -4.89 13.50
CA ALA A 133 -9.39 -4.47 14.47
C ALA A 133 -8.23 -5.47 14.67
N VAL A 134 -8.35 -6.70 14.17
CA VAL A 134 -7.29 -7.72 14.19
C VAL A 134 -6.63 -7.84 12.82
N MET A 135 -7.44 -7.83 11.75
CA MET A 135 -6.99 -8.03 10.37
C MET A 135 -6.15 -6.87 9.84
N TRP A 136 -6.65 -5.63 9.96
CA TRP A 136 -6.01 -4.47 9.35
C TRP A 136 -4.59 -4.16 9.87
N PRO A 137 -4.29 -4.28 11.18
CA PRO A 137 -2.92 -4.15 11.67
C PRO A 137 -1.96 -5.16 11.04
N GLU A 138 -2.42 -6.38 10.77
CA GLU A 138 -1.60 -7.44 10.20
C GLU A 138 -1.38 -7.22 8.69
N ILE A 139 -2.38 -6.69 7.97
CA ILE A 139 -2.23 -6.22 6.59
C ILE A 139 -1.23 -5.05 6.53
N GLN A 140 -1.33 -4.10 7.45
CA GLN A 140 -0.40 -2.97 7.52
C GLN A 140 1.04 -3.44 7.71
N LYS A 141 1.25 -4.35 8.65
CA LYS A 141 2.55 -4.94 8.93
C LYS A 141 3.11 -5.71 7.73
N ALA A 142 2.28 -6.49 7.03
CA ALA A 142 2.70 -7.14 5.79
C ALA A 142 3.14 -6.11 4.73
N ALA A 143 2.41 -4.99 4.58
CA ALA A 143 2.77 -3.91 3.67
C ALA A 143 4.09 -3.21 4.06
N GLU A 144 4.32 -2.95 5.37
CA GLU A 144 5.58 -2.41 5.88
C GLU A 144 6.79 -3.32 5.56
N GLY A 145 6.58 -4.64 5.55
CA GLY A 145 7.58 -5.63 5.14
C GLY A 145 7.72 -5.84 3.63
N ASN A 146 7.02 -5.07 2.79
CA ASN A 146 6.88 -5.32 1.34
C ASN A 146 6.40 -6.76 1.01
N MET A 147 5.57 -7.34 1.89
CA MET A 147 4.99 -8.68 1.78
C MET A 147 3.55 -8.64 1.26
N TYR A 148 3.29 -7.80 0.25
CA TYR A 148 1.94 -7.60 -0.30
C TYR A 148 1.29 -8.88 -0.84
N ILE A 149 2.09 -9.86 -1.23
CA ILE A 149 1.62 -11.16 -1.70
C ILE A 149 0.84 -11.96 -0.63
N LEU A 150 1.04 -11.65 0.66
CA LEU A 150 0.35 -12.32 1.77
C LEU A 150 -1.03 -11.71 2.08
N ILE A 151 -1.29 -10.51 1.58
CA ILE A 151 -2.51 -9.74 1.90
C ILE A 151 -3.79 -10.46 1.46
N PRO A 152 -3.88 -11.07 0.26
CA PRO A 152 -5.06 -11.83 -0.15
C PRO A 152 -5.43 -12.93 0.86
N ASP A 153 -4.44 -13.69 1.32
CA ASP A 153 -4.65 -14.81 2.25
C ASP A 153 -5.16 -14.33 3.61
N ILE A 154 -4.58 -13.23 4.14
CA ILE A 154 -5.03 -12.60 5.41
C ILE A 154 -6.47 -12.10 5.29
N LEU A 155 -6.79 -11.41 4.20
CA LEU A 155 -8.14 -10.90 3.94
C LEU A 155 -9.15 -12.03 3.84
N HIS A 156 -8.88 -13.02 2.99
CA HIS A 156 -9.81 -14.12 2.73
C HIS A 156 -10.07 -14.97 3.97
N HIS A 157 -9.03 -15.25 4.77
CA HIS A 157 -9.20 -15.96 6.05
C HIS A 157 -10.20 -15.26 6.98
N MET A 158 -10.09 -13.94 7.12
CA MET A 158 -10.97 -13.16 8.00
C MET A 158 -12.37 -12.95 7.42
N LEU A 159 -12.47 -12.83 6.09
CA LEU A 159 -13.75 -12.80 5.39
C LEU A 159 -14.52 -14.10 5.58
N ASP A 160 -13.86 -15.24 5.46
CA ASP A 160 -14.49 -16.56 5.63
C ASP A 160 -14.87 -16.81 7.09
N LEU A 161 -14.00 -16.45 8.05
CA LEU A 161 -14.33 -16.49 9.48
C LEU A 161 -15.58 -15.66 9.81
N SER A 162 -15.76 -14.51 9.16
CA SER A 162 -16.93 -13.66 9.38
C SER A 162 -18.24 -14.25 8.86
N ARG A 163 -18.17 -15.23 7.95
CA ARG A 163 -19.34 -15.91 7.36
C ARG A 163 -19.76 -17.15 8.15
N GLU A 164 -18.97 -17.58 9.13
CA GLU A 164 -19.33 -18.72 9.95
C GLU A 164 -20.60 -18.46 10.77
N LYS A 165 -21.42 -19.51 10.96
CA LYS A 165 -22.71 -19.43 11.67
C LYS A 165 -22.61 -19.00 13.14
N ASN A 166 -21.41 -19.08 13.72
CA ASN A 166 -21.09 -18.72 15.10
C ASN A 166 -20.65 -17.25 15.24
N ASN A 167 -20.66 -16.44 14.16
CA ASN A 167 -20.31 -15.04 14.24
C ASN A 167 -21.26 -14.31 15.22
N PRO A 168 -20.72 -13.69 16.30
CA PRO A 168 -21.54 -13.06 17.33
C PRO A 168 -22.27 -11.79 16.84
N LEU A 169 -21.88 -11.23 15.69
CA LEU A 169 -22.63 -10.19 14.98
C LEU A 169 -23.05 -10.75 13.62
N PRO A 170 -24.25 -11.37 13.52
CA PRO A 170 -24.66 -12.07 12.32
C PRO A 170 -24.74 -11.11 11.11
N GLN A 171 -24.15 -11.56 10.01
CA GLN A 171 -24.11 -10.86 8.74
C GLN A 171 -25.40 -11.12 7.95
N THR A 172 -26.28 -10.12 7.83
CA THR A 172 -27.34 -10.12 6.79
C THR A 172 -26.90 -9.40 5.52
N LEU A 173 -25.66 -8.91 5.42
CA LEU A 173 -25.31 -7.82 4.50
C LEU A 173 -24.21 -8.10 3.46
N LEU A 174 -23.67 -9.32 3.37
CA LEU A 174 -22.54 -9.61 2.46
C LEU A 174 -22.92 -10.40 1.20
N THR A 175 -24.16 -10.84 1.06
CA THR A 175 -24.67 -11.39 -0.19
C THR A 175 -25.79 -10.48 -0.72
N HIS A 176 -25.74 -10.14 -2.01
CA HIS A 176 -26.86 -9.54 -2.74
C HIS A 176 -28.12 -10.41 -2.77
N GLU A 177 -28.11 -11.54 -2.07
CA GLU A 177 -28.96 -12.69 -2.32
C GLU A 177 -30.16 -12.76 -1.37
N ASP A 178 -30.21 -11.96 -0.31
CA ASP A 178 -31.35 -12.03 0.59
C ASP A 178 -31.77 -10.65 1.16
N GLN A 179 -32.45 -9.86 0.32
CA GLN A 179 -33.15 -8.64 0.72
C GLN A 179 -34.33 -8.92 1.69
N ASN A 180 -34.64 -10.18 1.99
CA ASN A 180 -35.77 -10.58 2.82
C ASN A 180 -35.38 -11.08 4.21
N VAL A 181 -34.10 -11.10 4.58
CA VAL A 181 -33.72 -11.34 5.98
C VAL A 181 -33.91 -10.05 6.75
N PRO A 182 -34.83 -9.99 7.74
CA PRO A 182 -34.98 -8.80 8.57
C PRO A 182 -33.63 -8.46 9.20
N PRO A 183 -33.25 -7.16 9.27
CA PRO A 183 -32.07 -6.73 10.00
C PRO A 183 -32.09 -7.40 11.39
N PRO A 184 -30.96 -7.95 11.88
CA PRO A 184 -30.94 -8.51 13.21
C PRO A 184 -31.48 -7.46 14.19
N GLU A 185 -32.57 -7.84 14.84
CA GLU A 185 -33.33 -7.12 15.86
C GLU A 185 -32.39 -6.22 16.66
N ASP A 186 -32.63 -4.89 16.64
CA ASP A 186 -31.72 -3.83 17.11
C ASP A 186 -30.91 -4.22 18.34
N LEU A 187 -29.72 -4.78 18.12
CA LEU A 187 -28.80 -5.13 19.21
C LEU A 187 -28.56 -3.85 20.02
N ASN A 188 -28.83 -3.91 21.32
CA ASN A 188 -28.52 -2.78 22.17
C ASN A 188 -26.99 -2.57 22.22
N ASP A 189 -26.54 -1.36 22.55
CA ASP A 189 -25.12 -0.99 22.52
C ASP A 189 -24.23 -1.95 23.32
N LYS A 190 -24.78 -2.53 24.39
CA LYS A 190 -24.08 -3.49 25.26
C LYS A 190 -23.86 -4.83 24.56
N GLN A 191 -24.84 -5.31 23.80
CA GLN A 191 -24.74 -6.53 22.99
C GLN A 191 -23.79 -6.32 21.81
N LYS A 192 -23.84 -5.15 21.16
CA LYS A 192 -22.88 -4.78 20.10
C LYS A 192 -21.45 -4.85 20.63
N ALA A 193 -21.15 -4.11 21.70
CA ALA A 193 -19.82 -4.10 22.31
C ALA A 193 -19.34 -5.50 22.73
N ALA A 194 -20.22 -6.32 23.31
CA ALA A 194 -19.89 -7.70 23.66
C ALA A 194 -19.58 -8.56 22.40
N GLY A 195 -20.35 -8.36 21.33
CA GLY A 195 -20.12 -8.99 20.04
C GLY A 195 -18.77 -8.59 19.43
N GLU A 196 -18.40 -7.31 19.46
CA GLU A 196 -17.09 -6.84 18.97
C GLU A 196 -15.93 -7.46 19.74
N VAL A 197 -16.03 -7.53 21.08
CA VAL A 197 -15.02 -8.17 21.93
C VAL A 197 -14.88 -9.64 21.58
N GLN A 198 -16.00 -10.33 21.36
CA GLN A 198 -16.00 -11.74 20.97
C GLN A 198 -15.43 -11.95 19.57
N GLN A 199 -15.79 -11.11 18.59
CA GLN A 199 -15.18 -11.13 17.25
C GLN A 199 -13.67 -10.92 17.35
N LYS A 200 -13.21 -9.92 18.09
CA LYS A 200 -11.77 -9.66 18.26
C LYS A 200 -11.05 -10.88 18.82
N LYS A 201 -11.62 -11.53 19.83
CA LYS A 201 -11.07 -12.75 20.43
C LYS A 201 -11.01 -13.91 19.42
N LEU A 202 -12.12 -14.19 18.73
CA LEU A 202 -12.19 -15.27 17.73
C LEU A 202 -11.25 -15.00 16.54
N GLY A 203 -11.21 -13.76 16.07
CA GLY A 203 -10.32 -13.30 15.02
C GLY A 203 -8.86 -13.55 15.39
N GLN A 204 -8.44 -13.15 16.58
CA GLN A 204 -7.07 -13.40 17.05
C GLN A 204 -6.76 -14.90 17.16
N GLN A 205 -7.67 -15.68 17.76
CA GLN A 205 -7.49 -17.13 17.93
C GLN A 205 -7.39 -17.89 16.61
N SER A 206 -8.05 -17.41 15.57
CA SER A 206 -8.02 -18.00 14.24
C SER A 206 -6.84 -17.49 13.41
N LEU A 207 -6.57 -16.18 13.46
CA LEU A 207 -5.60 -15.54 12.59
C LEU A 207 -4.15 -15.78 13.04
N ASP A 208 -3.86 -15.79 14.35
CA ASP A 208 -2.48 -15.98 14.84
C ASP A 208 -1.81 -17.27 14.36
N PRO A 209 -2.41 -18.47 14.56
CA PRO A 209 -1.80 -19.71 14.08
C PRO A 209 -1.67 -19.74 12.56
N PHE A 210 -2.66 -19.17 11.85
CA PHE A 210 -2.62 -19.04 10.39
C PHE A 210 -1.46 -18.17 9.93
N LEU A 211 -1.25 -17.00 10.56
CA LEU A 211 -0.15 -16.10 10.24
C LEU A 211 1.21 -16.71 10.54
N VAL A 212 1.34 -17.50 11.62
CA VAL A 212 2.59 -18.24 11.91
C VAL A 212 2.96 -19.15 10.75
N GLU A 213 2.01 -19.94 10.24
CA GLU A 213 2.23 -20.82 9.10
C GLU A 213 2.51 -20.05 7.81
N LEU A 214 1.73 -19.00 7.55
CA LEU A 214 1.85 -18.16 6.36
C LEU A 214 3.21 -17.47 6.29
N TYR A 215 3.64 -16.81 7.37
CA TYR A 215 4.95 -16.16 7.44
C TYR A 215 6.10 -17.18 7.43
N MET A 216 5.95 -18.35 8.07
CA MET A 216 6.97 -19.39 7.99
C MET A 216 7.18 -19.87 6.55
N THR A 217 6.09 -20.12 5.83
CA THR A 217 6.12 -20.56 4.42
C THR A 217 6.70 -19.47 3.52
N ALA A 218 6.25 -18.23 3.67
CA ALA A 218 6.75 -17.10 2.91
C ALA A 218 8.25 -16.83 3.20
N GLY A 219 8.68 -16.98 4.45
CA GLY A 219 10.07 -16.82 4.86
C GLY A 219 11.00 -17.84 4.19
N LYS A 220 10.60 -19.12 4.17
CA LYS A 220 11.33 -20.18 3.46
C LYS A 220 11.40 -19.91 1.96
N ALA A 221 10.28 -19.57 1.33
CA ALA A 221 10.24 -19.25 -0.10
C ALA A 221 11.12 -18.02 -0.45
N ALA A 222 11.12 -16.99 0.41
CA ALA A 222 11.98 -15.82 0.24
C ALA A 222 13.47 -16.18 0.41
N GLN A 223 13.80 -17.07 1.34
CA GLN A 223 15.16 -17.58 1.53
C GLN A 223 15.64 -18.37 0.31
N ASP A 224 14.80 -19.25 -0.24
CA ASP A 224 15.10 -20.04 -1.45
C ASP A 224 15.29 -19.15 -2.70
N ALA A 225 14.71 -17.94 -2.68
CA ALA A 225 14.85 -16.93 -3.73
C ALA A 225 15.96 -15.89 -3.45
N ASP A 226 16.84 -16.14 -2.47
CA ASP A 226 17.90 -15.23 -2.02
C ASP A 226 17.43 -13.84 -1.55
N GLN A 227 16.14 -13.69 -1.22
CA GLN A 227 15.52 -12.44 -0.75
C GLN A 227 15.71 -12.28 0.77
N THR A 228 16.96 -12.14 1.21
CA THR A 228 17.36 -12.14 2.64
C THR A 228 16.52 -11.19 3.51
N LYS A 229 16.26 -9.96 3.05
CA LYS A 229 15.46 -8.97 3.82
C LYS A 229 14.02 -9.45 4.07
N ARG A 230 13.37 -10.01 3.04
CA ARG A 230 12.01 -10.54 3.13
C ARG A 230 11.96 -11.80 3.98
N ALA A 231 12.93 -12.70 3.83
CA ALA A 231 13.04 -13.90 4.65
C ALA A 231 13.18 -13.55 6.14
N ARG A 232 14.10 -12.63 6.47
CA ARG A 232 14.32 -12.11 7.82
C ARG A 232 13.03 -11.53 8.41
N PHE A 233 12.39 -10.62 7.69
CA PHE A 233 11.12 -10.02 8.12
C PHE A 233 10.07 -11.09 8.47
N CYS A 234 9.91 -12.11 7.61
CA CYS A 234 8.94 -13.17 7.82
C CYS A 234 9.23 -13.98 9.10
N PHE A 235 10.48 -14.40 9.31
CA PHE A 235 10.84 -15.15 10.52
C PHE A 235 10.71 -14.31 11.80
N GLU A 236 11.01 -13.02 11.73
CA GLU A 236 10.75 -12.08 12.83
C GLU A 236 9.24 -11.96 13.14
N GLN A 237 8.37 -11.98 12.13
CA GLN A 237 6.92 -12.02 12.36
C GLN A 237 6.46 -13.34 12.97
N VAL A 238 7.07 -14.47 12.61
CA VAL A 238 6.80 -15.75 13.30
C VAL A 238 7.20 -15.64 14.77
N LEU A 239 8.37 -15.13 15.10
CA LEU A 239 8.82 -14.98 16.48
C LEU A 239 7.98 -13.97 17.27
N ARG A 240 7.42 -12.95 16.63
CA ARG A 240 6.46 -12.04 17.27
C ARG A 240 5.19 -12.78 17.71
N LEU A 241 4.66 -13.65 16.85
CA LEU A 241 3.40 -14.38 17.10
C LEU A 241 3.61 -15.62 17.97
N ALA A 242 4.74 -16.30 17.79
CA ALA A 242 5.16 -17.50 18.52
C ALA A 242 6.62 -17.36 18.98
N PRO A 243 6.87 -16.63 20.10
CA PRO A 243 8.23 -16.34 20.59
C PRO A 243 9.07 -17.55 20.95
N GLN A 244 8.44 -18.72 21.12
CA GLN A 244 9.10 -19.98 21.46
C GLN A 244 9.30 -20.88 20.24
N SER A 245 9.16 -20.38 19.00
CA SER A 245 9.37 -21.18 17.79
C SER A 245 10.87 -21.42 17.55
N PRO A 246 11.40 -22.64 17.83
CA PRO A 246 12.83 -22.91 17.63
C PRO A 246 13.18 -22.90 16.14
N GLU A 247 12.25 -23.31 15.28
CA GLU A 247 12.44 -23.34 13.83
C GLU A 247 12.64 -21.93 13.27
N ALA A 248 11.82 -20.97 13.68
CA ALA A 248 11.96 -19.59 13.20
C ALA A 248 13.28 -18.96 13.63
N GLN A 249 13.70 -19.21 14.88
CA GLN A 249 15.00 -18.74 15.38
C GLN A 249 16.16 -19.39 14.60
N GLU A 250 16.11 -20.70 14.37
CA GLU A 250 17.13 -21.42 13.60
C GLU A 250 17.26 -20.89 12.17
N GLN A 251 16.15 -20.59 11.50
CA GLN A 251 16.19 -19.99 10.16
C GLN A 251 16.75 -18.57 10.19
N LEU A 252 16.37 -17.76 11.17
CA LEU A 252 16.88 -16.39 11.33
C LEU A 252 18.40 -16.36 11.55
N ASP A 253 18.93 -17.31 12.33
CA ASP A 253 20.36 -17.45 12.62
C ASP A 253 21.19 -17.87 11.38
N LYS A 254 20.56 -18.54 10.40
CA LYS A 254 21.20 -18.91 9.12
C LYS A 254 21.30 -17.74 8.15
N LEU A 255 20.50 -16.70 8.31
CA LEU A 255 20.47 -15.56 7.38
C LEU A 255 21.67 -14.63 7.62
N PRO A 256 22.32 -14.14 6.55
CA PRO A 256 23.42 -13.19 6.71
C PRO A 256 22.92 -11.89 7.37
N VAL A 257 23.83 -11.23 8.09
CA VAL A 257 23.55 -9.91 8.66
C VAL A 257 23.38 -8.92 7.52
N VAL A 258 22.20 -8.30 7.45
CA VAL A 258 21.91 -7.28 6.45
C VAL A 258 22.61 -6.00 6.91
N VAL A 259 23.67 -5.61 6.21
CA VAL A 259 24.24 -4.27 6.35
C VAL A 259 23.31 -3.34 5.56
N GLU A 260 22.64 -2.41 6.23
CA GLU A 260 21.96 -1.32 5.54
C GLU A 260 23.03 -0.45 4.88
N GLU A 261 23.21 -0.60 3.56
CA GLU A 261 23.89 0.43 2.77
C GLU A 261 23.04 1.69 2.87
N GLU A 262 23.53 2.68 3.62
CA GLU A 262 23.00 4.03 3.57
C GLU A 262 23.01 4.48 2.11
N ALA A 263 21.82 4.69 1.55
CA ALA A 263 21.68 5.29 0.25
C ALA A 263 22.45 6.61 0.26
N VAL A 264 23.43 6.73 -0.62
CA VAL A 264 24.17 7.96 -0.88
C VAL A 264 23.14 9.07 -1.10
N GLN A 265 23.04 9.99 -0.13
CA GLN A 265 22.35 11.25 -0.33
C GLN A 265 23.12 11.98 -1.42
N ASP A 266 22.57 12.03 -2.63
CA ASP A 266 22.93 13.06 -3.58
C ASP A 266 22.47 14.39 -2.97
N GLU A 267 23.34 14.98 -2.14
CA GLU A 267 23.31 16.38 -1.78
C GLU A 267 23.51 17.20 -3.06
N ALA A 268 22.41 17.48 -3.76
CA ALA A 268 22.32 18.69 -4.55
C ALA A 268 21.91 19.83 -3.61
N SER A 269 22.94 20.50 -3.12
CA SER A 269 22.91 21.72 -2.32
C SER A 269 22.16 22.88 -3.00
N ASP A 270 21.30 23.49 -2.20
CA ASP A 270 21.14 24.95 -1.97
C ASP A 270 20.37 25.87 -2.92
N ALA A 271 19.56 26.68 -2.21
CA ALA A 271 19.09 28.04 -2.45
C ALA A 271 17.83 28.24 -3.31
N GLU A 272 16.69 28.52 -2.66
CA GLU A 272 16.35 29.92 -2.36
C GLU A 272 15.28 30.01 -1.25
N ASP A 273 15.68 30.71 -0.20
CA ASP A 273 14.84 31.38 0.78
C ASP A 273 14.10 32.52 0.06
N SER A 274 12.78 32.41 -0.08
CA SER A 274 11.94 33.58 -0.39
C SER A 274 10.74 33.61 0.56
N SER A 275 10.92 34.37 1.63
CA SER A 275 9.87 35.03 2.38
C SER A 275 8.92 35.80 1.46
N GLU A 276 7.64 35.46 1.42
CA GLU A 276 6.58 36.40 1.05
C GLU A 276 5.33 36.15 1.92
N ASP A 277 5.28 36.91 3.00
CA ASP A 277 4.14 37.70 3.51
C ASP A 277 2.70 37.15 3.37
N GLU A 278 2.09 36.95 4.54
CA GLU A 278 0.64 37.10 4.73
C GLU A 278 0.16 38.48 4.24
N PRO A 279 -1.11 38.55 3.83
CA PRO A 279 -1.91 39.65 4.34
C PRO A 279 -3.18 39.16 5.06
N GLU A 280 -3.38 39.76 6.22
CA GLU A 280 -4.64 39.84 6.95
C GLU A 280 -5.82 40.19 6.04
N ASN A 281 -6.87 39.34 6.09
CA ASN A 281 -8.28 39.74 6.29
C ASN A 281 -9.18 38.51 6.46
#